data_AF-A0A6G1S251-F1
#
_entry.id   AF-A0A6G1S251-F1
#
_cell.length_a   1.000
_cell.length_b   1.000
_cell.length_c   1.000
_cell.angle_alpha   90.00
_cell.angle_beta   90.00
_cell.angle_gamma   90.00
#
_symmetry.space_group_name_H-M   'P 1'
#
loop_
_entity.id
_entity.type
_entity.pdbx_description
1 polymer ?
#
loop_
_entity_poly.entity_id
_entity_poly.type
_entity_poly.pdbx_seq_one_letter_code
_entity_poly.pdbx_strand_id
1 'polypeptide(L)'
;WLTQVRIYHQHRYNQSVPNPCKDVCSHLCLLRPGGYTCTCPQGTRFIEGSSTECDAAIESPPTMPPACRCMYGGTCYLDESGLPKCKCSYGYTGNYCEIGLSKG
;
A
#
# COMPACT_ATOMS: atom_id res chain seq x y z
N TRP A 1 6.94 -24.44 -16.53
CA TRP A 1 5.65 -25.08 -16.22
C TRP A 1 5.57 -25.29 -14.71
N LEU A 2 5.42 -24.21 -13.93
CA LEU A 2 5.04 -24.30 -12.51
C LEU A 2 4.44 -22.95 -12.10
N THR A 3 3.15 -22.76 -12.36
CA THR A 3 2.40 -21.60 -11.85
C THR A 3 1.27 -22.12 -10.99
N GLN A 4 1.60 -22.58 -9.79
CA GLN A 4 0.60 -22.89 -8.77
C GLN A 4 0.52 -21.70 -7.81
N VAL A 5 -0.55 -20.92 -7.92
CA VAL A 5 -0.90 -19.89 -6.93
C VAL A 5 -1.75 -20.57 -5.85
N ARG A 6 -1.31 -20.47 -4.59
CA ARG A 6 -2.08 -20.96 -3.42
C ARG A 6 -2.60 -19.78 -2.63
N ILE A 7 -3.90 -19.74 -2.38
CA ILE A 7 -4.57 -18.66 -1.67
C ILE A 7 -4.60 -19.01 -0.18
N TYR A 8 -4.00 -18.16 0.66
CA TYR A 8 -4.03 -18.31 2.12
C TYR A 8 -5.27 -17.67 2.72
N HIS A 9 -5.86 -18.32 3.74
CA HIS A 9 -7.09 -17.92 4.41
C HIS A 9 -7.00 -18.30 5.89
N GLN A 10 -6.80 -17.31 6.76
CA GLN A 10 -6.45 -17.48 8.17
C GLN A 10 -7.26 -18.53 8.97
N HIS A 11 -8.56 -18.71 8.67
CA HIS A 11 -9.42 -19.67 9.38
C HIS A 11 -9.47 -21.09 8.78
N ARG A 12 -8.86 -21.32 7.62
CA ARG A 12 -8.91 -22.61 6.89
C ARG A 12 -7.64 -23.44 7.05
N TYR A 13 -6.59 -22.84 7.60
CA TYR A 13 -5.29 -23.48 7.78
C TYR A 13 -5.02 -23.73 9.27
N ASN A 14 -4.37 -24.85 9.56
CA ASN A 14 -3.98 -25.21 10.92
C ASN A 14 -2.88 -24.24 11.41
N GLN A 15 -3.21 -23.40 12.39
CA GLN A 15 -2.28 -22.41 12.96
C GLN A 15 -1.37 -23.01 14.05
N SER A 16 -1.60 -24.26 14.45
CA SER A 16 -0.77 -24.94 15.46
C SER A 16 0.65 -25.24 14.97
N VAL A 17 0.87 -25.23 13.66
CA VAL A 17 2.21 -25.43 13.07
C VAL A 17 2.83 -24.06 12.80
N PRO A 18 3.98 -23.73 13.42
CA PRO A 18 4.65 -22.46 13.18
C PRO A 18 5.12 -22.35 11.72
N ASN A 19 4.87 -21.21 11.09
CA ASN A 19 5.33 -20.93 9.74
C ASN A 19 6.84 -20.65 9.76
N PRO A 20 7.69 -21.51 9.15
CA PRO A 20 9.15 -21.31 9.15
C PRO A 20 9.59 -20.12 8.28
N CYS A 21 8.68 -19.50 7.52
CA CYS A 21 8.93 -18.30 6.73
C CYS A 21 8.59 -17.00 7.46
N LYS A 22 8.11 -17.05 8.71
CA LYS A 22 7.71 -15.87 9.45
C LYS A 22 8.94 -15.01 9.81
N ASP A 23 9.03 -13.83 9.21
CA ASP A 23 10.08 -12.82 9.45
C ASP A 23 11.53 -13.28 9.15
N VAL A 24 11.70 -14.24 8.23
CA VAL A 24 13.03 -14.82 7.95
C VAL A 24 13.64 -14.35 6.64
N CYS A 25 12.83 -14.07 5.62
CA CYS A 25 13.31 -13.58 4.32
C CYS A 25 12.89 -12.12 4.11
N SER A 26 13.75 -11.33 3.48
CA SER A 26 13.46 -9.94 3.11
C SER A 26 12.33 -9.78 2.08
N HIS A 27 12.21 -10.72 1.13
CA HIS A 27 11.28 -10.62 0.01
C HIS A 27 10.35 -11.82 -0.10
N LEU A 28 10.83 -12.93 -0.67
CA LEU A 28 10.01 -14.10 -0.93
C LEU A 28 10.59 -15.34 -0.25
N CYS A 29 9.77 -16.00 0.56
CA CYS A 29 10.09 -17.27 1.21
C CYS A 29 9.30 -18.42 0.59
N LEU A 30 10.00 -19.45 0.11
CA LEU A 30 9.41 -20.64 -0.50
C LEU A 30 9.59 -21.85 0.40
N LEU A 31 8.48 -22.44 0.82
CA LEU A 31 8.48 -23.69 1.58
C LEU A 31 8.91 -24.86 0.69
N ARG A 32 9.84 -25.69 1.20
CA ARG A 32 10.27 -26.94 0.56
C ARG A 32 10.21 -28.10 1.56
N PRO A 33 10.10 -29.35 1.12
CA PRO A 33 10.23 -30.49 2.02
C PRO A 33 11.54 -30.40 2.81
N GLY A 34 11.46 -30.35 4.15
CA GLY A 34 12.63 -30.21 5.03
C GLY A 34 13.07 -28.77 5.35
N GLY A 35 12.39 -27.72 4.87
CA GLY A 35 12.73 -26.36 5.27
C GLY A 35 12.12 -25.25 4.40
N TYR A 36 12.88 -24.18 4.21
CA TYR A 36 12.49 -23.04 3.40
C TYR A 36 13.66 -22.53 2.57
N THR A 37 13.39 -21.68 1.60
CA THR A 37 14.42 -20.99 0.83
C THR A 37 13.94 -19.61 0.46
N CYS A 38 14.79 -18.62 0.70
CA CYS A 38 14.53 -17.26 0.28
C CYS A 38 14.90 -17.07 -1.20
N THR A 39 14.23 -16.15 -1.86
CA THR A 39 14.58 -15.73 -3.23
C THR A 39 14.39 -14.23 -3.37
N CYS A 40 15.26 -13.61 -4.16
CA CYS A 40 15.23 -12.19 -4.45
C CYS A 40 14.37 -11.90 -5.70
N PRO A 41 13.75 -10.71 -5.77
CA PRO A 41 13.03 -10.28 -6.97
C PRO A 41 13.98 -10.14 -8.17
N GLN A 42 13.40 -10.01 -9.37
CA GLN A 42 14.18 -9.89 -10.59
C GLN A 42 15.06 -8.64 -10.56
N GLY A 43 16.34 -8.80 -10.93
CA GLY A 43 17.30 -7.70 -10.97
C GLY A 43 18.02 -7.43 -9.65
N THR A 44 17.71 -8.17 -8.60
CA THR A 44 18.37 -8.06 -7.29
C THR A 44 19.01 -9.39 -6.89
N ARG A 45 19.92 -9.34 -5.93
CA ARG A 45 20.72 -10.46 -5.43
C ARG A 45 20.79 -10.40 -3.92
N PHE A 46 21.26 -11.48 -3.31
CA PHE A 46 21.53 -11.44 -1.87
C PHE A 46 22.68 -10.48 -1.58
N ILE A 47 22.59 -9.81 -0.43
CA ILE A 47 23.71 -9.05 0.14
C ILE A 47 24.87 -10.03 0.40
N GLU A 48 26.12 -9.60 0.24
CA GLU A 48 27.27 -10.47 0.48
C GLU A 48 27.22 -11.10 1.88
N GLY A 49 27.30 -12.44 1.93
CA GLY A 49 27.22 -13.20 3.17
C GLY A 49 25.80 -13.47 3.68
N SER A 50 24.76 -12.92 3.04
CA SER A 50 23.36 -13.20 3.38
C SER A 50 22.74 -14.22 2.43
N SER A 51 21.80 -15.01 2.95
CA SER A 51 20.94 -15.92 2.18
C SER A 51 19.45 -15.61 2.35
N THR A 52 19.14 -14.54 3.08
CA THR A 52 17.79 -14.12 3.45
C THR A 52 17.48 -12.69 3.04
N GLU A 53 18.51 -11.86 2.91
CA GLU A 53 18.39 -10.42 2.69
C GLU A 53 18.89 -10.04 1.29
N CYS A 54 18.02 -9.37 0.53
CA CYS A 54 18.29 -8.96 -0.83
C CYS A 54 18.66 -7.48 -0.89
N ASP A 55 19.56 -7.13 -1.81
CA ASP A 55 19.99 -5.76 -2.12
C ASP A 55 18.94 -4.94 -2.90
N ALA A 56 17.65 -5.27 -2.74
CA ALA A 56 16.59 -4.62 -3.47
C ALA A 56 16.38 -3.18 -3.00
N ALA A 57 16.03 -2.31 -3.94
CA ALA A 57 15.59 -0.96 -3.62
C ALA A 57 14.29 -1.04 -2.81
N ILE A 58 14.36 -0.65 -1.53
CA ILE A 58 13.16 -0.41 -0.72
C ILE A 58 12.63 0.94 -1.15
N GLU A 59 11.67 0.96 -2.07
CA GLU A 59 10.93 2.18 -2.37
C GLU A 59 10.06 2.53 -1.16
N SER A 60 10.17 3.76 -0.67
CA SER A 60 9.23 4.27 0.33
C SER A 60 7.81 4.20 -0.25
N PRO A 61 6.82 3.71 0.50
CA PRO A 61 5.45 3.66 0.01
C PRO A 61 5.05 5.06 -0.48
N PRO A 62 4.44 5.18 -1.67
CA PRO A 62 4.04 6.48 -2.18
C PRO A 62 3.10 7.12 -1.17
N THR A 63 3.39 8.36 -0.79
CA THR A 63 2.47 9.13 0.05
C THR A 63 1.15 9.26 -0.69
N MET A 64 0.08 8.73 -0.10
CA MET A 64 -1.25 8.89 -0.68
C MET A 64 -1.52 10.39 -0.89
N PRO A 65 -2.00 10.81 -2.07
CA PRO A 65 -2.33 12.20 -2.29
C PRO A 65 -3.40 12.63 -1.27
N PRO A 66 -3.31 13.88 -0.76
CA PRO A 66 -4.30 14.39 0.19
C PRO A 66 -5.70 14.35 -0.41
N ALA A 67 -6.66 13.86 0.37
CA ALA A 67 -8.02 13.66 -0.12
C ALA A 67 -8.74 15.00 -0.41
N CYS A 68 -9.27 15.13 -1.63
CA CYS A 68 -10.22 16.19 -1.96
C CYS A 68 -11.55 15.95 -1.24
N ARG A 69 -11.95 16.88 -0.36
CA ARG A 69 -13.20 16.77 0.44
C ARG A 69 -14.23 17.85 0.10
N CYS A 70 -14.27 18.34 -1.14
CA CYS A 70 -15.25 19.35 -1.52
C CYS A 70 -16.67 18.77 -1.51
N MET A 71 -17.59 19.44 -0.83
CA MET A 71 -19.00 19.08 -0.72
C MET A 71 -19.84 19.82 -1.76
N TYR A 72 -21.10 19.37 -1.92
CA TYR A 72 -22.14 20.02 -2.73
C TYR A 72 -21.69 20.42 -4.15
N GLY A 73 -20.90 19.55 -4.79
CA GLY A 73 -20.44 19.75 -6.17
C GLY A 73 -19.34 20.80 -6.35
N GLY A 74 -18.61 21.17 -5.29
CA GLY A 74 -17.42 22.01 -5.40
C GLY A 74 -16.31 21.36 -6.22
N THR A 75 -15.58 22.15 -7.01
CA THR A 75 -14.45 21.66 -7.83
C THR A 75 -13.17 21.66 -7.00
N CYS A 76 -12.48 20.52 -6.93
CA CYS A 76 -11.19 20.42 -6.25
C CYS A 76 -10.02 20.81 -7.17
N TYR A 77 -9.05 21.55 -6.65
CA TYR A 77 -7.79 21.86 -7.32
C TYR A 77 -6.64 21.80 -6.32
N LEU A 78 -5.42 21.52 -6.79
CA LEU A 78 -4.22 21.58 -5.96
C LEU A 78 -3.63 22.98 -6.04
N ASP A 79 -3.27 23.55 -4.90
CA ASP A 79 -2.57 24.82 -4.81
C ASP A 79 -1.06 24.65 -5.08
N GLU A 80 -0.29 25.74 -5.16
CA GLU A 80 1.17 25.68 -5.37
C GLU A 80 1.92 24.90 -4.28
N SER A 81 1.31 24.75 -3.10
CA SER A 81 1.80 23.93 -1.98
C SER A 81 1.46 22.44 -2.09
N GLY A 82 0.75 22.01 -3.15
CA GLY A 82 0.25 20.65 -3.31
C GLY A 82 -0.93 20.30 -2.40
N LEU A 83 -1.51 21.29 -1.70
CA LEU A 83 -2.68 21.10 -0.84
C LEU A 83 -3.98 21.20 -1.64
N PRO A 84 -4.98 20.33 -1.39
CA PRO A 84 -6.25 20.36 -2.08
C PRO A 84 -7.11 21.52 -1.55
N LYS A 85 -7.55 22.39 -2.45
CA LYS A 85 -8.51 23.46 -2.20
C LYS A 85 -9.80 23.24 -2.98
N CYS A 86 -10.89 23.80 -2.44
CA CYS A 86 -12.21 23.70 -3.04
C CYS A 86 -12.63 25.04 -3.64
N LYS A 87 -13.13 24.99 -4.87
CA LYS A 87 -13.87 26.08 -5.51
C LYS A 87 -15.35 25.76 -5.42
N CYS A 88 -16.09 26.59 -4.68
CA CYS A 88 -17.49 26.31 -4.37
C CYS A 88 -18.44 26.73 -5.48
N SER A 89 -19.49 25.92 -5.66
CA SER A 89 -20.61 26.20 -6.54
C SER A 89 -21.47 27.35 -6.00
N TYR A 90 -22.26 27.99 -6.87
CA TYR A 90 -23.07 29.14 -6.50
C TYR A 90 -24.01 28.80 -5.33
N GLY A 91 -24.00 29.62 -4.28
CA GLY A 91 -24.80 29.39 -3.08
C GLY A 91 -24.12 28.53 -2.02
N TYR A 92 -22.85 28.17 -2.18
CA TYR A 92 -22.06 27.46 -1.16
C TYR A 92 -20.75 28.19 -0.85
N THR A 93 -20.30 28.13 0.40
CA THR A 93 -19.06 28.72 0.92
C THR A 93 -18.44 27.80 1.98
N GLY A 94 -17.29 28.17 2.52
CA GLY A 94 -16.49 27.34 3.43
C GLY A 94 -15.28 26.67 2.76
N ASN A 95 -14.42 26.05 3.56
CA ASN A 95 -13.18 25.45 3.06
C ASN A 95 -13.42 24.21 2.19
N TYR A 96 -14.54 23.54 2.43
CA TYR A 96 -15.01 22.36 1.73
C TYR A 96 -16.38 22.59 1.10
N CYS A 97 -16.80 23.85 0.93
CA CYS A 97 -18.12 24.23 0.41
C CYS A 97 -19.28 23.76 1.29
N GLU A 98 -19.04 23.53 2.58
CA GLU A 98 -19.97 22.94 3.54
C GLU A 98 -21.11 23.86 3.98
N ILE A 99 -21.01 25.17 3.70
CA ILE A 99 -21.95 26.19 4.17
C ILE A 99 -22.84 26.64 3.01
N GLY A 100 -24.14 26.45 3.11
CA GLY A 100 -25.11 27.00 2.16
C GLY A 100 -25.45 28.46 2.46
N LEU A 101 -25.43 29.32 1.44
CA LEU A 101 -25.96 30.69 1.49
C LEU A 101 -27.49 30.63 1.40
N SER A 102 -28.15 30.44 2.54
CA SER A 102 -29.60 30.55 2.64
C SER A 102 -30.04 31.95 2.15
N LYS A 103 -30.79 32.01 1.05
CA LYS A 103 -31.53 33.24 0.70
C LYS A 103 -32.68 33.36 1.69
N GLY A 104 -32.52 34.27 2.66
CA GLY A 104 -33.63 34.77 3.48
C GLY A 104 -34.61 35.58 2.64
#